data_AF-A0AAV0WFX4-F1
#
_entry.id   AF-A0AAV0WFX4-F1
#
_cell.length_a   1.000
_cell.length_b   1.000
_cell.length_c   1.000
_cell.angle_alpha   90.00
_cell.angle_beta   90.00
_cell.angle_gamma   90.00
#
_symmetry.space_group_name_H-M   'P 1'
#
loop_
_entity.id
_entity.type
_entity.pdbx_description
1 polymer ?
#
loop_
_entity_poly.entity_id
_entity_poly.type
_entity_poly.pdbx_seq_one_letter_code
_entity_poly.pdbx_strand_id
1 'polypeptide(L)'
;MGKEKSSTCATLKRYVSEFGSDIFSTDGHVLYCKMCEIKINFEKKYNISQHMKTDKHQKSVKRQNDQEQRKLKQLLTNQSSAKSNFNKDLCQAMVSANIPLNKLSNNTFRVFLEKYTGKHIPMEATLRKGYIDDIFNTTMDKMKMEIRQNKICVSIDETCDVEGRFIANVIVGILKPDCPGRMFLLHSE
;
A
#
# COMPACT_ATOMS: atom_id res chain seq x y z
N MET A 1 51.04 38.88 19.32
CA MET A 1 49.58 38.70 19.44
C MET A 1 49.25 37.23 19.18
N GLY A 2 49.14 36.42 20.24
CA GLY A 2 48.92 34.97 20.12
C GLY A 2 47.45 34.68 19.84
N LYS A 3 47.15 33.88 18.81
CA LYS A 3 45.78 33.46 18.48
C LYS A 3 45.22 32.59 19.61
N GLU A 4 44.15 33.04 20.26
CA GLU A 4 43.39 32.23 21.23
C GLU A 4 42.91 30.93 20.58
N LYS A 5 43.23 29.80 21.20
CA LYS A 5 42.74 28.49 20.77
C LYS A 5 41.26 28.38 21.12
N SER A 6 40.40 28.43 20.11
CA SER A 6 38.98 28.08 20.24
C SER A 6 38.83 26.71 20.92
N SER A 7 37.92 26.60 21.90
CA SER A 7 37.69 25.33 22.58
C SER A 7 37.19 24.26 21.59
N THR A 8 37.63 23.02 21.76
CA THR A 8 37.24 21.88 20.90
C THR A 8 35.73 21.74 20.78
N CYS A 9 35.01 21.97 21.88
CA CYS A 9 33.55 21.98 21.93
C CYS A 9 32.93 23.05 21.02
N ALA A 10 33.48 24.27 20.99
CA ALA A 10 33.00 25.33 20.09
C ALA A 10 33.23 24.97 18.61
N THR A 11 34.37 24.36 18.30
CA THR A 11 34.69 23.91 16.94
C THR A 11 33.74 22.81 16.45
N LEU A 12 33.47 21.81 17.31
CA LEU A 12 32.56 20.71 17.01
C LEU A 12 31.12 21.20 16.80
N LYS A 13 30.64 22.10 17.67
CA LYS A 13 29.32 22.73 17.52
C LYS A 13 29.22 23.47 16.19
N ARG A 14 30.27 24.21 15.79
CA ARG A 14 30.32 24.88 14.48
C ARG A 14 30.22 23.89 13.32
N TYR A 15 30.90 22.75 13.39
CA TYR A 15 30.82 21.73 12.34
C TYR A 15 29.43 21.07 12.26
N VAL A 16 28.78 20.82 13.39
CA VAL A 16 27.39 20.30 13.38
C VAL A 16 26.43 21.31 12.74
N SER A 17 26.57 22.60 13.05
CA SER A 17 25.77 23.65 12.41
C SER A 17 26.07 23.81 10.92
N GLU A 18 27.35 23.68 10.52
CA GLU A 18 27.78 23.87 9.13
C GLU A 18 27.42 22.69 8.21
N PHE A 19 27.60 21.45 8.69
CA PHE A 19 27.38 20.24 7.88
C PHE A 19 26.01 19.58 8.11
N GLY A 20 25.20 20.16 9.01
CA GLY A 20 23.83 19.74 9.29
C GLY A 20 23.68 18.90 10.55
N SER A 21 22.77 19.34 11.42
CA SER A 21 22.39 18.63 12.65
C SER A 21 21.70 17.29 12.38
N ASP A 22 21.14 17.09 11.19
CA ASP A 22 20.48 15.85 10.81
C ASP A 22 21.49 14.75 10.48
N ILE A 23 22.72 15.14 10.12
CA ILE A 23 23.78 14.23 9.70
C ILE A 23 24.79 14.01 10.83
N PHE A 24 25.14 15.06 11.57
CA PHE A 24 26.17 15.02 12.61
C PHE A 24 25.63 15.37 14.00
N SER A 25 26.29 14.83 15.01
CA SER A 25 26.04 15.13 16.43
C SER A 25 27.36 15.20 17.20
N THR A 26 27.34 15.85 18.36
CA THR A 26 28.51 15.96 19.22
C THR A 26 28.12 16.01 20.68
N ASP A 27 28.95 15.41 21.53
CA ASP A 27 28.92 15.49 23.00
C ASP A 27 29.89 16.56 23.55
N GLY A 28 30.53 17.33 22.66
CA GLY A 28 31.56 18.32 23.00
C GLY A 28 33.01 17.79 22.93
N HIS A 29 33.19 16.48 22.75
CA HIS A 29 34.49 15.83 22.61
C HIS A 29 34.65 15.04 21.31
N VAL A 30 33.55 14.53 20.75
CA VAL A 30 33.52 13.68 19.57
C VAL A 30 32.57 14.26 18.52
N LEU A 31 32.95 14.15 17.23
CA LEU A 31 32.03 14.33 16.11
C LEU A 31 31.51 12.97 15.66
N TYR A 32 30.20 12.77 15.71
CA TYR A 32 29.55 11.49 15.37
C TYR A 32 28.63 11.66 14.16
N CYS A 33 28.76 10.77 13.18
CA CYS A 33 27.85 10.71 12.04
C CYS A 33 26.66 9.80 12.38
N LYS A 34 25.46 10.38 12.43
CA LYS A 34 24.21 9.66 12.72
C LYS A 34 23.86 8.62 11.66
N MET A 35 24.27 8.86 10.41
CA MET A 35 23.91 8.01 9.28
C MET A 35 24.83 6.80 9.16
N CYS A 36 26.12 6.98 9.47
CA CYS A 36 27.13 5.92 9.38
C CYS A 36 27.40 5.21 10.71
N GLU A 37 26.86 5.73 11.81
CA GLU A 37 27.06 5.24 13.17
C GLU A 37 28.54 5.14 13.60
N ILE A 38 29.34 6.14 13.22
CA ILE A 38 30.78 6.17 13.52
C ILE A 38 31.27 7.54 13.98
N LYS A 39 32.35 7.51 14.77
CA LYS A 39 33.15 8.69 15.11
C LYS A 39 33.96 9.15 13.90
N ILE A 40 33.97 10.46 13.66
CA ILE A 40 34.72 11.12 12.59
C ILE A 40 35.89 11.90 13.17
N ASN A 41 37.06 11.80 12.55
CA ASN A 41 38.18 12.67 12.88
C ASN A 41 37.86 14.11 12.42
N PHE A 42 37.80 15.04 13.38
CA PHE A 42 37.44 16.44 13.18
C PHE A 42 38.64 17.41 13.23
N GLU A 43 39.87 16.91 13.36
CA GLU A 43 41.08 17.74 13.43
C GLU A 43 41.24 18.64 12.19
N LYS A 44 40.80 18.15 11.04
CA LYS A 44 40.74 18.90 9.79
C LYS A 44 39.35 18.82 9.19
N LYS A 45 38.79 19.97 8.82
CA LYS A 45 37.50 20.08 8.11
C LYS A 45 37.43 19.17 6.87
N TYR A 46 38.56 19.00 6.18
CA TYR A 46 38.69 18.10 5.02
C TYR A 46 38.25 16.66 5.30
N ASN A 47 38.52 16.13 6.50
CA ASN A 47 38.15 14.76 6.87
C ASN A 47 36.61 14.59 6.91
N ILE A 48 35.90 15.63 7.36
CA ILE A 48 34.43 15.65 7.39
C ILE A 48 33.89 15.69 5.96
N SER A 49 34.44 16.57 5.12
CA SER A 49 34.06 16.67 3.71
C SER A 49 34.34 15.38 2.93
N GLN A 50 35.45 14.70 3.20
CA GLN A 50 35.77 13.41 2.59
C GLN A 50 34.80 12.33 3.06
N HIS A 51 34.52 12.26 4.37
CA HIS A 51 33.56 11.31 4.92
C HIS A 51 32.21 11.38 4.20
N MET A 52 31.67 12.59 3.98
CA MET A 52 30.39 12.78 3.29
C MET A 52 30.40 12.28 1.84
N LYS A 53 31.57 12.28 1.19
CA LYS A 53 31.74 11.79 -0.19
C LYS A 53 31.96 10.28 -0.26
N THR A 54 32.19 9.59 0.86
CA THR A 54 32.40 8.15 0.84
C THR A 54 31.14 7.40 0.40
N ASP A 55 31.33 6.32 -0.36
CA ASP A 55 30.24 5.42 -0.77
C ASP A 55 29.45 4.88 0.42
N LYS A 56 30.13 4.61 1.54
CA LYS A 56 29.49 4.15 2.77
C LYS A 56 28.46 5.17 3.25
N HIS A 57 28.84 6.45 3.32
CA HIS A 57 27.95 7.52 3.74
C HIS A 57 26.77 7.67 2.79
N GLN A 58 27.02 7.77 1.49
CA GLN A 58 25.96 7.92 0.49
C GLN A 58 24.95 6.76 0.50
N LYS A 59 25.43 5.51 0.66
CA LYS A 59 24.58 4.33 0.78
C LYS A 59 23.77 4.36 2.09
N SER A 60 24.37 4.80 3.19
CA SER A 60 23.67 4.90 4.48
C SER A 60 22.54 5.94 4.44
N VAL A 61 22.81 7.12 3.87
CA VAL A 61 21.81 8.18 3.68
C VAL A 61 20.63 7.69 2.85
N LYS A 62 20.90 7.01 1.72
CA LYS A 62 19.84 6.41 0.88
C LYS A 62 19.00 5.39 1.66
N ARG A 63 19.65 4.52 2.44
CA ARG A 63 18.95 3.51 3.26
C ARG A 63 18.04 4.14 4.31
N GLN A 64 18.48 5.20 4.98
CA GLN A 64 17.66 5.90 5.99
C GLN A 64 16.44 6.56 5.33
N ASN A 65 16.62 7.26 4.20
CA ASN A 65 15.50 7.84 3.45
C ASN A 65 14.51 6.77 2.97
N ASP A 66 14.99 5.64 2.45
CA ASP A 66 14.14 4.53 2.03
C ASP A 66 13.38 3.93 3.20
N GLN A 67 14.01 3.83 4.37
CA GLN A 67 13.39 3.30 5.59
C GLN A 67 12.33 4.26 6.15
N GLU A 68 12.57 5.57 6.12
CA GLU A 68 11.57 6.58 6.49
C GLU A 68 10.37 6.56 5.53
N GLN A 69 10.62 6.48 4.21
CA GLN A 69 9.55 6.31 3.23
C GLN A 69 8.76 5.01 3.43
N ARG A 70 9.44 3.89 3.78
CA ARG A 70 8.77 2.62 4.13
C ARG A 70 7.94 2.75 5.40
N LYS A 71 8.45 3.38 6.45
CA LYS A 71 7.69 3.64 7.69
C LYS A 71 6.47 4.54 7.43
N LEU A 72 6.60 5.57 6.59
CA LEU A 72 5.47 6.43 6.20
C LEU A 72 4.40 5.65 5.45
N LYS A 73 4.81 4.78 4.49
CA LYS A 73 3.90 3.88 3.76
C LYS A 73 3.23 2.85 4.68
N GLN A 74 3.95 2.34 5.67
CA GLN A 74 3.43 1.37 6.64
C GLN A 74 2.47 2.01 7.65
N LEU A 75 2.69 3.28 8.03
CA LEU A 75 1.72 4.06 8.83
C LEU A 75 0.42 4.32 8.06
N LEU A 76 0.51 4.59 6.75
CA LEU A 76 -0.66 4.80 5.89
C LEU A 76 -1.49 3.53 5.68
N THR A 77 -0.89 2.33 5.78
CA THR A 77 -1.62 1.05 5.75
C THR A 77 -2.20 0.64 7.10
N ASN A 78 -1.64 1.14 8.22
CA ASN A 78 -2.12 0.83 9.57
C ASN A 78 -3.14 1.85 10.10
N GLN A 79 -3.38 2.94 9.39
CA GLN A 79 -4.60 3.72 9.60
C GLN A 79 -5.75 2.95 8.97
N SER A 80 -6.46 2.18 9.79
CA SER A 80 -7.87 1.87 9.59
C SER A 80 -8.66 3.18 9.56
N SER A 81 -8.48 3.98 8.51
CA SER A 81 -9.51 4.93 8.11
C SER A 81 -10.75 4.08 7.87
N ALA A 82 -11.84 4.37 8.59
CA ALA A 82 -13.09 3.65 8.42
C ALA A 82 -13.37 3.51 6.92
N LYS A 83 -13.55 2.27 6.45
CA LYS A 83 -13.79 2.00 5.02
C LYS A 83 -14.91 2.93 4.56
N SER A 84 -14.65 3.70 3.51
CA SER A 84 -15.61 4.69 3.02
C SER A 84 -16.85 3.97 2.50
N ASN A 85 -18.03 4.29 3.05
CA ASN A 85 -19.30 3.77 2.56
C ASN A 85 -19.48 4.08 1.07
N PHE A 86 -19.12 5.30 0.64
CA PHE A 86 -19.16 5.68 -0.77
C PHE A 86 -18.30 4.77 -1.65
N ASN A 87 -17.07 4.46 -1.23
CA ASN A 87 -16.19 3.59 -2.01
C ASN A 87 -16.72 2.15 -2.08
N LYS A 88 -17.33 1.67 -0.98
CA LYS A 88 -17.98 0.37 -0.93
C LYS A 88 -19.16 0.31 -1.90
N ASP A 89 -20.04 1.31 -1.85
CA ASP A 89 -21.23 1.38 -2.71
C ASP A 89 -20.85 1.53 -4.19
N LEU A 90 -19.84 2.35 -4.50
CA LEU A 90 -19.31 2.47 -5.86
C LEU A 90 -18.74 1.14 -6.36
N CYS A 91 -17.94 0.46 -5.54
CA CYS A 91 -17.39 -0.85 -5.89
C CYS A 91 -18.49 -1.89 -6.13
N GLN A 92 -19.49 -1.92 -5.26
CA GLN A 92 -20.64 -2.81 -5.39
C GLN A 92 -21.42 -2.53 -6.67
N ALA A 93 -21.70 -1.26 -6.98
CA ALA A 93 -22.42 -0.87 -8.19
C ALA A 93 -21.68 -1.29 -9.47
N MET A 94 -20.36 -1.06 -9.52
CA MET A 94 -19.52 -1.46 -10.65
C MET A 94 -19.54 -2.98 -10.86
N VAL A 95 -19.33 -3.77 -9.80
CA VAL A 95 -19.32 -5.23 -9.86
C VAL A 95 -20.71 -5.78 -10.23
N SER A 96 -21.77 -5.28 -9.61
CA SER A 96 -23.14 -5.70 -9.90
C SER A 96 -23.59 -5.35 -11.33
N ALA A 97 -23.06 -4.28 -11.92
CA ALA A 97 -23.32 -3.91 -13.31
C ALA A 97 -22.38 -4.60 -14.31
N ASN A 98 -21.51 -5.52 -13.86
CA ASN A 98 -20.46 -6.15 -14.68
C ASN A 98 -19.55 -5.13 -15.38
N ILE A 99 -19.23 -4.03 -14.69
CA ILE A 99 -18.33 -2.98 -15.17
C ILE A 99 -16.95 -3.19 -14.54
N PRO A 100 -15.91 -3.44 -15.34
CA PRO A 100 -14.55 -3.56 -14.84
C PRO A 100 -14.09 -2.32 -14.06
N LEU A 101 -13.51 -2.52 -12.87
CA LEU A 101 -13.05 -1.44 -12.00
C LEU A 101 -12.00 -0.53 -12.65
N ASN A 102 -11.21 -1.05 -13.59
CA ASN A 102 -10.20 -0.28 -14.32
C ASN A 102 -10.82 0.86 -15.16
N LYS A 103 -12.13 0.82 -15.44
CA LYS A 103 -12.82 1.91 -16.13
C LYS A 103 -12.81 3.21 -15.33
N LEU A 104 -12.67 3.15 -14.00
CA LEU A 104 -12.51 4.34 -13.14
C LEU A 104 -11.17 5.07 -13.34
N SER A 105 -10.20 4.43 -14.02
CA SER A 105 -8.94 5.06 -14.42
C SER A 105 -9.08 5.93 -15.67
N ASN A 106 -10.21 5.85 -16.39
CA ASN A 106 -10.47 6.76 -17.51
C ASN A 106 -10.75 8.18 -16.99
N ASN A 107 -9.95 9.15 -17.41
CA ASN A 107 -10.03 10.51 -16.90
C ASN A 107 -11.39 11.18 -17.16
N THR A 108 -11.98 11.01 -18.34
CA THR A 108 -13.28 11.61 -18.68
C THR A 108 -14.39 11.04 -17.80
N PHE A 109 -14.43 9.71 -17.64
CA PHE A 109 -15.42 9.06 -16.78
C PHE A 109 -15.24 9.46 -15.31
N ARG A 110 -13.99 9.52 -14.85
CA ARG A 110 -13.65 9.92 -13.50
C ARG A 110 -14.09 11.35 -13.20
N VAL A 111 -13.72 12.31 -14.04
CA VAL A 111 -14.11 13.73 -13.88
C VAL A 111 -15.63 13.88 -13.92
N PHE A 112 -16.32 13.13 -14.78
CA PHE A 112 -17.79 13.09 -14.80
C PHE A 112 -18.35 12.64 -13.44
N LEU A 113 -17.88 11.52 -12.90
CA LEU A 113 -18.35 11.02 -11.60
C LEU A 113 -18.01 12.00 -10.47
N GLU A 114 -16.80 12.55 -10.43
CA GLU A 114 -16.38 13.53 -9.41
C GLU A 114 -17.26 14.79 -9.46
N LYS A 115 -17.59 15.28 -10.67
CA LYS A 115 -18.47 16.44 -10.86
C LYS A 115 -19.86 16.24 -10.26
N TYR A 116 -20.49 15.09 -10.52
CA TYR A 116 -21.88 14.86 -10.10
C TYR A 116 -22.02 14.27 -8.69
N THR A 117 -20.99 13.60 -8.17
CA THR A 117 -21.03 13.05 -6.81
C THR A 117 -20.45 13.99 -5.76
N GLY A 118 -19.60 14.96 -6.16
CA GLY A 118 -18.86 15.80 -5.23
C GLY A 118 -17.87 15.01 -4.36
N LYS A 119 -17.54 13.77 -4.75
CA LYS A 119 -16.62 12.87 -4.05
C LYS A 119 -15.42 12.57 -4.93
N HIS A 120 -14.26 12.42 -4.31
CA HIS A 120 -13.08 11.92 -4.98
C HIS A 120 -13.26 10.43 -5.33
N ILE A 121 -12.97 10.05 -6.57
CA ILE A 121 -13.16 8.67 -7.02
C ILE A 121 -11.94 7.81 -6.64
N PRO A 122 -12.09 6.67 -5.97
CA PRO A 122 -10.94 5.81 -5.65
C PRO A 122 -10.30 5.24 -6.91
N MET A 123 -9.01 4.92 -6.83
CA MET A 123 -8.34 4.14 -7.88
C MET A 123 -8.79 2.68 -7.84
N GLU A 124 -8.68 1.98 -8.97
CA GLU A 124 -8.97 0.55 -9.07
C GLU A 124 -8.28 -0.26 -7.96
N ALA A 125 -6.99 -0.03 -7.73
CA ALA A 125 -6.21 -0.75 -6.72
C ALA A 125 -6.77 -0.58 -5.30
N THR A 126 -7.32 0.60 -4.98
CA THR A 126 -7.95 0.88 -3.68
C THR A 126 -9.22 0.06 -3.53
N LEU A 127 -10.05 -0.02 -4.57
CA LEU A 127 -11.28 -0.81 -4.55
C LEU A 127 -10.99 -2.32 -4.48
N ARG A 128 -10.07 -2.80 -5.31
CA ARG A 128 -9.67 -4.20 -5.38
C ARG A 128 -9.13 -4.73 -4.05
N LYS A 129 -8.22 -3.99 -3.40
CA LYS A 129 -7.62 -4.40 -2.13
C LYS A 129 -8.51 -4.13 -0.91
N GLY A 130 -9.35 -3.12 -0.98
CA GLY A 130 -10.09 -2.64 0.19
C GLY A 130 -11.50 -3.21 0.34
N TYR A 131 -12.15 -3.58 -0.76
CA TYR A 131 -13.62 -3.74 -0.78
C TYR A 131 -14.11 -5.00 -1.50
N ILE A 132 -13.35 -5.56 -2.45
CA ILE A 132 -13.80 -6.73 -3.23
C ILE A 132 -14.04 -7.95 -2.35
N ASP A 133 -13.13 -8.26 -1.43
CA ASP A 133 -13.28 -9.44 -0.56
C ASP A 133 -14.53 -9.34 0.32
N ASP A 134 -14.82 -8.16 0.87
CA ASP A 134 -16.02 -7.92 1.67
C ASP A 134 -17.29 -8.13 0.84
N ILE A 135 -17.31 -7.64 -0.41
CA ILE A 135 -18.44 -7.78 -1.34
C ILE A 135 -18.63 -9.25 -1.71
N PHE A 136 -17.54 -9.95 -2.02
CA PHE A 136 -17.56 -11.38 -2.32
C PHE A 136 -18.12 -12.18 -1.16
N ASN A 137 -17.56 -12.00 0.04
CA ASN A 137 -17.99 -12.73 1.24
C ASN A 137 -19.46 -12.45 1.57
N THR A 138 -19.89 -11.18 1.51
CA THR A 138 -21.29 -10.80 1.72
C THR A 138 -22.22 -11.47 0.71
N THR A 139 -21.79 -11.58 -0.55
CA THR A 139 -22.58 -12.21 -1.62
C THR A 139 -22.65 -13.73 -1.43
N MET A 140 -21.52 -14.35 -1.09
CA MET A 140 -21.42 -15.77 -0.80
C MET A 140 -22.28 -16.15 0.42
N ASP A 141 -22.30 -15.33 1.46
CA ASP A 141 -23.15 -15.57 2.63
C ASP A 141 -24.64 -15.47 2.29
N LYS A 142 -25.04 -14.52 1.45
CA LYS A 142 -26.42 -14.44 0.94
C LYS A 142 -26.81 -15.69 0.16
N MET A 143 -25.93 -16.18 -0.72
CA MET A 143 -26.15 -17.42 -1.47
C MET A 143 -26.30 -18.62 -0.53
N LYS A 144 -25.38 -18.77 0.44
CA LYS A 144 -25.44 -19.82 1.46
C LYS A 144 -26.75 -19.77 2.26
N MET A 145 -27.18 -18.57 2.66
CA MET A 145 -28.45 -18.38 3.38
C MET A 145 -29.66 -18.83 2.55
N GLU A 146 -29.67 -18.54 1.25
CA GLU A 146 -30.73 -18.98 0.34
C GLU A 146 -30.72 -20.51 0.15
N ILE A 147 -29.54 -21.13 0.16
CA ILE A 147 -29.38 -22.58 -0.04
C ILE A 147 -29.72 -23.42 1.21
N ARG A 148 -29.41 -22.93 2.42
CA ARG A 148 -29.39 -23.71 3.69
C ARG A 148 -30.58 -24.63 3.97
N GLN A 149 -31.79 -24.28 3.55
CA GLN A 149 -33.02 -25.02 3.87
C GLN A 149 -33.67 -25.69 2.65
N ASN A 150 -32.96 -25.74 1.53
CA ASN A 150 -33.46 -26.27 0.29
C ASN A 150 -32.75 -27.55 -0.12
N LYS A 151 -33.46 -28.45 -0.81
CA LYS A 151 -32.81 -29.52 -1.58
C LYS A 151 -32.02 -28.88 -2.72
N ILE A 152 -30.83 -29.42 -3.02
CA ILE A 152 -29.94 -28.87 -4.04
C ILE A 152 -29.59 -29.91 -5.09
N CYS A 153 -29.30 -29.42 -6.30
CA CYS A 153 -28.50 -30.14 -7.28
C CYS A 153 -27.13 -29.46 -7.41
N VAL A 154 -26.11 -30.25 -7.67
CA VAL A 154 -24.75 -29.77 -7.95
C VAL A 154 -24.38 -30.27 -9.34
N SER A 155 -24.00 -29.35 -10.21
CA SER A 155 -23.47 -29.63 -11.54
C SER A 155 -22.03 -29.16 -11.60
N ILE A 156 -21.14 -30.04 -12.07
CA ILE A 156 -19.73 -29.74 -12.27
C ILE A 156 -19.48 -29.85 -13.77
N ASP A 157 -18.99 -28.76 -14.35
CA ASP A 157 -18.69 -28.67 -15.78
C ASP A 157 -17.22 -28.33 -15.96
N GLU A 158 -16.48 -29.25 -16.58
CA GLU A 158 -15.06 -29.06 -16.90
C GLU A 158 -14.93 -28.61 -18.35
N THR A 159 -14.27 -27.47 -18.55
CA THR A 159 -14.04 -26.87 -19.86
C THR A 159 -12.55 -26.68 -20.07
N CYS A 160 -12.10 -26.78 -21.32
CA CYS A 160 -10.71 -26.54 -21.70
C CYS A 160 -10.67 -25.48 -22.79
N ASP A 161 -9.73 -24.54 -22.70
CA ASP A 161 -9.48 -23.60 -23.79
C ASP A 161 -8.52 -24.17 -24.84
N VAL A 162 -8.28 -23.41 -25.91
CA VAL A 162 -7.37 -23.79 -27.00
C VAL A 162 -5.90 -23.89 -26.58
N GLU A 163 -5.55 -23.32 -25.41
CA GLU A 163 -4.20 -23.37 -24.84
C GLU A 163 -4.02 -24.54 -23.87
N GLY A 164 -5.05 -25.38 -23.68
CA GLY A 164 -5.00 -26.52 -22.76
C GLY A 164 -5.19 -26.15 -21.29
N ARG A 165 -5.71 -24.96 -20.99
CA ARG A 165 -6.07 -24.58 -19.62
C ARG A 165 -7.45 -25.12 -19.30
N PHE A 166 -7.52 -25.90 -18.24
CA PHE A 166 -8.76 -26.48 -17.73
C PHE A 166 -9.40 -25.52 -16.73
N ILE A 167 -10.72 -25.39 -16.80
CA ILE A 167 -11.56 -24.67 -15.84
C ILE A 167 -12.71 -25.59 -15.44
N ALA A 168 -12.85 -25.85 -14.15
CA ALA A 168 -13.97 -26.56 -13.53
C ALA A 168 -14.94 -25.57 -12.89
N ASN A 169 -16.16 -25.51 -13.42
CA ASN A 169 -17.24 -24.69 -12.90
C ASN A 169 -18.15 -25.52 -11.99
N VAL A 170 -18.38 -25.04 -10.76
CA VAL A 170 -19.30 -25.66 -9.80
C VAL A 170 -20.57 -24.82 -9.70
N ILE A 171 -21.67 -25.35 -10.23
CA ILE A 171 -22.98 -24.71 -10.25
C ILE A 171 -23.90 -25.43 -9.27
N VAL A 172 -24.56 -24.68 -8.39
CA VAL A 172 -25.53 -25.20 -7.43
C VAL A 172 -26.91 -24.65 -7.76
N GLY A 173 -27.89 -25.53 -7.96
CA GLY A 173 -29.28 -25.18 -8.17
C GLY A 173 -30.14 -25.55 -6.95
N ILE A 174 -31.06 -24.67 -6.58
CA ILE A 174 -32.12 -25.00 -5.62
C ILE A 174 -33.18 -25.85 -6.34
N LEU A 175 -33.59 -26.95 -5.72
CA LEU A 175 -34.66 -27.81 -6.22
C LEU A 175 -35.98 -27.42 -5.57
N LYS A 176 -36.96 -27.00 -6.40
CA LYS A 176 -38.34 -26.75 -5.97
C LYS A 176 -39.28 -27.74 -6.67
N PRO A 177 -40.42 -28.13 -6.06
CA PRO A 177 -41.32 -29.13 -6.63
C PRO A 177 -41.98 -28.69 -7.94
N ASP A 178 -42.42 -27.43 -8.01
CA ASP A 178 -43.34 -26.97 -9.06
C ASP A 178 -42.71 -25.96 -10.04
N CYS A 179 -41.47 -25.56 -9.80
CA CYS A 179 -40.79 -24.56 -10.63
C CYS A 179 -39.26 -24.70 -10.58
N PRO A 180 -38.53 -24.15 -11.58
CA PRO A 180 -37.09 -24.05 -11.49
C PRO A 180 -36.68 -23.21 -10.28
N GLY A 181 -35.81 -23.74 -9.44
CA GLY A 181 -35.16 -22.93 -8.41
C GLY A 181 -34.01 -22.12 -8.98
N ARG A 182 -33.50 -21.20 -8.16
CA ARG A 182 -32.39 -20.33 -8.53
C ARG A 182 -31.10 -21.14 -8.63
N MET A 183 -30.27 -20.80 -9.62
CA MET A 183 -28.94 -21.38 -9.82
C MET A 183 -27.85 -20.38 -9.46
N PHE A 184 -26.74 -20.88 -8.92
CA PHE A 184 -25.59 -20.09 -8.48
C PHE A 184 -24.30 -20.74 -9.00
N LEU A 185 -23.40 -19.95 -9.56
CA LEU A 185 -22.00 -20.34 -9.75
C LEU A 185 -21.26 -20.11 -8.43
N LEU A 186 -20.81 -21.17 -7.78
CA LEU A 186 -20.12 -21.09 -6.48
C LEU A 186 -18.60 -21.08 -6.62
N HIS A 187 -18.08 -21.76 -7.64
CA HIS A 187 -16.65 -21.90 -7.85
C HIS A 187 -16.33 -22.01 -9.34
N SER A 188 -15.15 -21.52 -9.72
CA SER A 188 -14.58 -21.60 -11.06
C SER A 188 -13.06 -21.58 -10.89
N GLU A 189 -12.40 -22.70 -11.17
CA GLU A 189 -10.93 -22.87 -11.06
C GLU A 189 -10.33 -23.59 -12.24
#